data_AF-A0A1R3ELJ6-F1
#
_entry.id   AF-A0A1R3ELJ6-F1
#
_cell.length_a   1.000
_cell.length_b   1.000
_cell.length_c   1.000
_cell.angle_alpha   90.00
_cell.angle_beta   90.00
_cell.angle_gamma   90.00
#
_symmetry.space_group_name_H-M   'P 1'
#
loop_
_entity.id
_entity.type
_entity.pdbx_description
1 polymer ?
#
loop_
_entity_poly.entity_id
_entity_poly.type
_entity_poly.pdbx_seq_one_letter_code
_entity_poly.pdbx_strand_id
1 'polypeptide(L)' 'MPMLPALFMSVPLFARSHGMSERQVLDRLDNADLPEVEKELDAGKRYVDLVELAARMEAGQFKLSILRKKS' A
#
# COMPACT_ATOMS: atom_id res chain seq x y z
N MET A 1 19.78 8.15 -13.31
CA MET A 1 19.76 7.92 -11.85
C MET A 1 18.60 6.98 -11.57
N PRO A 2 18.82 5.76 -11.08
CA PRO A 2 17.69 4.94 -10.64
C PRO A 2 17.10 5.62 -9.41
N MET A 3 15.85 6.07 -9.52
CA MET A 3 15.11 6.55 -8.37
C MET A 3 14.93 5.35 -7.44
N LEU A 4 15.56 5.38 -6.26
CA LEU A 4 15.27 4.42 -5.21
C LEU A 4 13.75 4.42 -5.01
N PRO A 5 13.05 3.30 -5.20
CA PRO A 5 11.62 3.26 -4.90
C PRO A 5 11.48 3.63 -3.43
N ALA A 6 10.59 4.58 -3.14
CA ALA A 6 10.28 4.96 -1.77
C ALA A 6 9.99 3.67 -0.98
N LEU A 7 10.74 3.44 0.11
CA LEU A 7 10.64 2.19 0.88
C LEU A 7 9.23 2.01 1.49
N PHE A 8 8.56 3.13 1.75
CA PHE A 8 7.21 3.19 2.29
C PHE A 8 6.50 4.42 1.76
N MET A 9 5.17 4.36 1.70
CA MET A 9 4.32 5.44 1.21
C MET A 9 3.19 5.72 2.20
N SER A 10 2.88 6.99 2.45
CA SER A 10 1.74 7.33 3.32
C SER A 10 0.43 6.94 2.65
N VAL A 11 -0.57 6.55 3.46
CA VAL A 11 -1.93 6.24 3.00
C VAL A 11 -2.49 7.28 2.01
N PRO A 12 -2.48 8.60 2.29
CA PRO A 12 -3.00 9.60 1.35
C PRO A 12 -2.24 9.65 0.02
N LEU A 13 -0.92 9.43 0.03
CA LEU A 13 -0.12 9.44 -1.19
C LEU A 13 -0.38 8.16 -2.02
N PHE A 14 -0.47 7.01 -1.36
CA PHE A 14 -0.78 5.72 -1.98
C PHE A 14 -2.18 5.72 -2.61
N ALA A 15 -3.16 6.23 -1.87
CA ALA A 15 -4.53 6.43 -2.32
C ALA A 15 -4.57 7.25 -3.63
N ARG A 16 -3.90 8.39 -3.66
CA ARG A 16 -3.83 9.24 -4.86
C ARG A 16 -3.08 8.57 -6.01
N SER A 17 -1.97 7.89 -5.74
CA SER A 17 -1.15 7.24 -6.78
C SER A 17 -1.84 6.04 -7.43
N HIS A 18 -2.77 5.39 -6.72
CA HIS A 18 -3.45 4.19 -7.21
C HIS A 18 -4.95 4.40 -7.46
N GLY A 19 -5.43 5.64 -7.39
CA GLY A 19 -6.84 5.97 -7.64
C GLY A 19 -7.81 5.33 -6.64
N MET A 20 -7.37 5.15 -5.39
CA MET A 20 -8.14 4.57 -4.31
C MET A 20 -8.54 5.65 -3.30
N SER A 21 -9.62 5.43 -2.57
CA SER A 21 -9.94 6.25 -1.40
C SER A 21 -9.04 5.88 -0.23
N GLU A 22 -8.63 6.85 0.60
CA GLU A 22 -7.83 6.61 1.81
C GLU A 22 -8.46 5.54 2.71
N ARG A 23 -9.79 5.56 2.84
CA ARG A 23 -10.55 4.54 3.56
C ARG A 23 -10.36 3.14 3.00
N GLN A 24 -10.36 2.96 1.67
CA GLN A 24 -10.13 1.65 1.05
C GLN A 24 -8.70 1.15 1.27
N VAL A 25 -7.74 2.07 1.37
CA VAL A 25 -6.35 1.73 1.69
C VAL A 25 -6.26 1.30 3.16
N LEU A 26 -6.88 2.04 4.08
CA LEU A 26 -6.95 1.68 5.50
C LEU A 26 -7.64 0.34 5.73
N ASP A 27 -8.83 0.12 5.15
CA ASP A 27 -9.54 -1.16 5.20
C ASP A 27 -8.65 -2.32 4.72
N ARG A 28 -7.81 -2.10 3.69
CA ARG A 28 -6.88 -3.15 3.22
C ARG A 28 -5.66 -3.35 4.11
N LEU A 29 -5.19 -2.31 4.79
CA LEU A 29 -4.15 -2.46 5.82
C LEU A 29 -4.72 -3.25 7.01
N ASP A 30 -5.94 -2.92 7.45
CA ASP A 30 -6.63 -3.64 8.54
C ASP A 30 -6.92 -5.11 8.20
N ASN A 31 -7.20 -5.42 6.94
CA ASN A 31 -7.39 -6.81 6.48
C ASN A 31 -6.07 -7.53 6.14
N ALA A 32 -4.90 -6.92 6.38
CA ALA A 32 -3.58 -7.43 6.01
C ALA A 32 -3.38 -7.72 4.50
N ASP A 33 -4.27 -7.20 3.66
CA ASP A 33 -4.18 -7.24 2.20
C ASP A 33 -3.02 -6.35 1.71
N LEU A 34 -2.87 -5.16 2.30
CA LEU A 34 -1.72 -4.30 2.10
C LEU A 34 -0.75 -4.45 3.27
N PRO A 35 0.56 -4.60 3.01
CA PRO A 35 1.54 -4.59 4.07
C PRO A 35 1.70 -3.18 4.63
N GLU A 36 1.76 -3.08 5.96
CA GLU A 36 1.95 -1.82 6.67
C GLU A 36 3.31 -1.80 7.35
N VAL A 37 3.94 -0.61 7.39
CA VAL A 37 5.12 -0.42 8.22
C VAL A 37 4.65 0.03 9.59
N GLU A 38 4.88 -0.81 10.60
CA GLU A 38 4.73 -0.44 12.00
C GLU A 38 5.83 0.56 12.38
N LYS A 39 5.58 1.85 12.13
CA LYS A 39 6.42 2.93 12.67
C LYS A 39 5.79 3.45 13.95
N GLU A 40 6.29 2.97 15.08
CA GLU A 40 5.97 3.51 16.41
C GLU A 40 6.34 5.00 16.56
N LEU A 41 7.13 5.55 15.63
CA LEU A 41 7.70 6.90 15.70
C LEU A 41 6.75 8.03 15.25
N ASP A 42 5.74 7.76 14.43
CA ASP A 42 4.86 8.80 13.87
C ASP A 42 3.43 8.58 14.38
N ALA A 43 3.14 9.13 15.57
CA ALA A 43 1.88 9.08 16.31
C ALA A 43 0.61 8.98 15.43
N GLY A 44 0.18 7.75 15.16
CA GLY A 44 -1.08 7.45 14.46
C GLY A 44 -1.06 7.53 12.93
N LYS A 45 0.09 7.74 12.28
CA LYS A 45 0.17 7.72 10.81
C LYS A 45 0.56 6.34 10.30
N ARG A 46 -0.30 5.76 9.47
CA ARG A 46 -0.04 4.48 8.79
C ARG A 46 0.66 4.70 7.46
N TYR A 47 1.61 3.82 7.17
CA TYR A 47 2.38 3.82 5.94
C TYR A 47 2.29 2.43 5.30
N VAL A 48 2.11 2.38 3.99
CA VAL A 48 2.13 1.16 3.19
C VAL A 48 3.59 0.80 2.90
N ASP A 49 3.98 -0.44 3.19
CA ASP A 49 5.30 -0.96 2.83
C ASP A 49 5.33 -1.28 1.34
N LEU A 50 6.13 -0.55 0.56
CA LEU A 50 6.20 -0.77 -0.88
C LEU A 50 7.17 -1.91 -1.24
N VAL A 51 8.12 -2.23 -0.37
CA VAL A 51 9.08 -3.32 -0.57
C VAL A 51 8.37 -4.65 -0.39
N GLU A 52 7.63 -4.81 0.70
CA GLU A 52 6.85 -6.01 0.94
C GLU A 52 5.71 -6.14 -0.07
N LEU A 53 5.07 -5.03 -0.46
CA LEU A 53 4.04 -5.07 -1.50
C LEU A 53 4.62 -5.55 -2.84
N ALA A 54 5.80 -5.06 -3.23
CA ALA A 54 6.49 -5.53 -4.43
C ALA A 54 6.84 -7.02 -4.33
N ALA A 55 7.36 -7.48 -3.18
CA ALA A 55 7.66 -8.89 -2.95
C ALA A 55 6.40 -9.79 -3.05
N ARG A 56 5.28 -9.36 -2.47
CA ARG A 56 3.98 -10.08 -2.57
C ARG A 56 3.42 -10.09 -4.00
N MET A 57 3.64 -9.01 -4.76
CA MET A 57 3.29 -8.94 -6.19
C MET A 57 4.15 -9.90 -7.02
N GLU A 58 5.47 -9.94 -6.80
CA GLU A 58 6.37 -10.86 -7.48
C GLU A 58 6.10 -12.33 -7.12
N ALA A 59 5.74 -12.60 -5.86
CA ALA A 59 5.31 -13.92 -5.40
C ALA A 59 3.94 -14.35 -5.95
N GLY A 60 3.25 -13.50 -6.72
CA GLY A 60 1.91 -13.78 -7.26
C GLY A 60 0.79 -13.84 -6.21
N GLN A 61 1.09 -13.47 -4.97
CA GLN A 61 0.13 -13.40 -3.86
C GLN A 61 -0.76 -12.16 -3.95
N PHE A 62 -0.31 -11.13 -4.67
CA PHE A 62 -1.08 -9.90 -4.90
C PHE A 62 -1.51 -9.78 -6.37
N LYS A 63 -2.74 -10.18 -6.68
CA LYS A 63 -3.33 -9.96 -8.01
C LYS A 63 -3.94 -8.57 -8.10
N LEU A 64 -3.27 -7.69 -8.84
CA LEU A 64 -3.78 -6.38 -9.32
C LEU A 64 -5.18 -6.44 -9.98
N SER A 65 -5.67 -7.63 -10.35
CA SER A 65 -7.01 -7.85 -10.88
C SER A 65 -8.16 -7.41 -9.96
N ILE A 66 -7.90 -7.15 -8.67
CA ILE A 66 -8.90 -6.63 -7.72
C ILE A 66 -9.07 -5.09 -7.86
N LEU A 67 -8.20 -4.40 -8.60
CA LEU A 67 -8.26 -2.94 -8.82
C LEU A 67 -9.26 -2.47 -9.89
N ARG A 68 -10.03 -3.38 -10.51
CA ARG A 68 -11.19 -3.02 -11.34
C ARG A 68 -12.47 -3.66 -10.80
N LYS A 69 -13.07 -3.06 -9.80
CA LYS A 69 -14.53 -3.12 -9.70
C LYS A 69 -15.09 -2.03 -10.61
N LYS A 70 -15.44 -2.44 -11.84
CA LYS A 70 -16.53 -1.80 -12.58
C LYS A 70 -17.77 -1.92 -11.68
N SER A 71 -18.32 -0.79 -11.26
CA SER A 71 -19.76 -0.57 -11.30
C SER A 71 -20.06 0.92 -11.26
#